data_AF-A0A409XIJ2-F1
#
_entry.id   AF-A0A409XIJ2-F1
#
_cell.length_a   1.000
_cell.length_b   1.000
_cell.length_c   1.000
_cell.angle_alpha   90.00
_cell.angle_beta   90.00
_cell.angle_gamma   90.00
#
_symmetry.space_group_name_H-M   'P 1'
#
loop_
_entity.id
_entity.type
_entity.pdbx_description
1 polymer ?
#
loop_
_entity_poly.entity_id
_entity_poly.type
_entity_poly.pdbx_seq_one_letter_code
_entity_poly.pdbx_strand_id
1 'polypeptide(L)'
;QYQAQLATLSFQEREDFLHASENDVDLGDGAWVDEDEIAFSRPPLGDEGFFSSHAGGEVRLQDLFLDTLAEQKRKDHQTRKDRVERQVQAWKSMLPDLVSAFLKFQLQGPPARNEDDGSQALWTIEVISVEAGMPPLQHQCICQGIELLVNRLLEDFGPDICLVYNIMCAFVTTLKRSCFGKKMVALNLSGIVPALHGHAHNRFCQIHWHPLYVDGAGTEDFEECEHTFSCSNELASVTRLATPYHHQQHIDEHFHFHDFDKHAASGNFIYENYCQALERIEIDTPRLAELSAKLNIGAADYERYLKSERKYLAGLRAEPANKLAKATYMELLFDLDLLKKKSDDAKTRFNDRDRLMIREGYTGKQLMQITTQYRTTYEHWATKNEEVLQYEEEHNIAI
;
A
#
# COMPACT_ATOMS: atom_id res chain seq x y z
N GLN A 1 11.35 4.94 32.59
CA GLN A 1 10.58 5.99 33.30
C GLN A 1 9.74 6.84 32.33
N TYR A 2 10.23 7.15 31.12
CA TYR A 2 9.53 7.94 30.10
C TYR A 2 8.19 7.33 29.61
N GLN A 3 8.16 6.02 29.36
CA GLN A 3 6.95 5.32 28.88
C GLN A 3 5.82 5.28 29.91
N ALA A 4 6.13 5.26 31.21
CA ALA A 4 5.12 5.25 32.27
C ALA A 4 4.46 6.64 32.46
N GLN A 5 5.16 7.72 32.12
CA GLN A 5 4.63 9.08 32.20
C GLN A 5 3.71 9.42 31.00
N LEU A 6 3.99 8.87 29.81
CA LEU A 6 3.13 9.04 28.62
C LEU A 6 1.77 8.35 28.76
N ALA A 7 1.73 7.23 29.46
CA ALA A 7 0.51 6.45 29.68
C ALA A 7 -0.54 7.18 30.54
N THR A 8 -0.11 8.13 31.39
CA THR A 8 -1.00 8.87 32.29
C THR A 8 -1.52 10.19 31.72
N LEU A 9 -1.01 10.64 30.58
CA LEU A 9 -1.43 11.89 29.93
C LEU A 9 -2.68 11.67 29.08
N SER A 10 -3.60 12.64 29.15
CA SER A 10 -4.77 12.69 28.27
C SER A 10 -4.37 12.98 26.82
N PHE A 11 -5.28 12.70 25.88
CA PHE A 11 -5.02 12.87 24.45
C PHE A 11 -4.60 14.31 24.09
N GLN A 12 -5.22 15.32 24.71
CA GLN A 12 -4.88 16.73 24.48
C GLN A 12 -3.48 17.08 25.01
N GLU A 13 -3.09 16.55 26.16
CA GLU A 13 -1.76 16.78 26.75
C GLU A 13 -0.64 16.11 25.93
N ARG A 14 -0.95 15.07 25.14
CA ARG A 14 0.00 14.42 24.22
C ARG A 14 0.23 15.24 22.95
N GLU A 15 -0.82 15.85 22.40
CA GLU A 15 -0.74 16.78 21.26
C GLU A 15 0.05 18.05 21.62
N ASP A 16 -0.20 18.63 22.80
CA ASP A 16 0.52 19.82 23.27
C ASP A 16 2.02 19.53 23.52
N PHE A 17 2.37 18.30 23.90
CA PHE A 17 3.76 17.87 24.10
C PHE A 17 4.52 17.67 22.78
N LEU A 18 3.82 17.26 21.73
CA LEU A 18 4.38 17.12 20.36
C LEU A 18 4.58 18.48 19.70
N HIS A 19 3.68 19.45 19.93
CA HIS A 19 3.84 20.80 19.42
C HIS A 19 4.90 21.63 20.15
N ALA A 20 5.23 21.28 21.40
CA ALA A 20 6.31 21.91 22.14
C ALA A 20 7.71 21.45 21.69
N SER A 21 7.86 20.25 21.13
CA SER A 21 9.17 19.69 20.73
C SER A 21 9.62 20.09 19.32
N GLU A 22 8.76 20.69 18.49
CA GLU A 22 9.12 21.14 17.15
C GLU A 22 9.86 22.49 17.11
N ASN A 23 9.93 23.23 18.22
CA ASN A 23 10.47 24.60 18.23
C ASN A 23 11.76 24.82 19.01
N ASP A 24 12.45 23.77 19.49
CA ASP A 24 13.74 23.95 20.15
C ASP A 24 14.68 22.76 19.89
N VAL A 25 15.36 22.78 18.74
CA VAL A 25 16.58 21.99 18.54
C VAL A 25 17.73 22.97 18.38
N ASP A 26 18.29 23.33 19.54
CA ASP A 26 19.62 23.95 19.64
C ASP A 26 20.66 22.94 19.14
N LEU A 27 21.33 23.28 18.03
CA LEU A 27 22.38 22.47 17.40
C LEU A 27 23.67 22.59 18.21
N GLY A 28 23.69 21.95 19.39
CA GLY A 28 24.74 22.23 20.35
C GLY A 28 25.00 21.20 21.44
N ASP A 29 24.78 19.89 21.25
CA ASP A 29 25.55 18.92 22.04
C ASP A 29 25.64 17.54 21.40
N GLY A 30 26.83 16.94 21.45
CA GLY A 30 27.15 15.65 20.88
C GLY A 30 26.95 14.53 21.90
N ALA A 31 25.88 13.77 21.77
CA ALA A 31 25.73 12.48 22.44
C ALA A 31 24.98 11.52 21.50
N TRP A 32 25.75 10.68 20.82
CA TRP A 32 25.24 9.54 20.05
C TRP A 32 24.56 8.57 21.00
N VAL A 33 23.26 8.35 20.82
CA VAL A 33 22.54 7.23 21.43
C VAL A 33 22.42 6.17 20.35
N ASP A 34 22.95 4.97 20.60
CA ASP A 34 22.89 3.82 19.68
C ASP A 34 21.43 3.48 19.35
N GLU A 35 21.00 3.75 18.11
CA GLU A 35 19.68 3.40 17.57
C GLU A 35 19.52 1.89 17.29
N ASP A 36 20.56 1.10 17.55
CA ASP A 36 20.61 -0.33 17.21
C ASP A 36 19.65 -1.20 18.04
N GLU A 37 19.23 -0.80 19.24
CA GLU A 37 18.32 -1.62 20.08
C GLU A 37 16.87 -1.69 19.55
N ILE A 38 16.44 -0.70 18.77
CA ILE A 38 15.07 -0.64 18.22
C ILE A 38 14.94 -1.54 16.98
N ALA A 39 16.02 -1.70 16.21
CA ALA A 39 16.03 -2.52 15.00
C ALA A 39 15.91 -4.03 15.30
N PHE A 40 16.41 -4.50 16.45
CA PHE A 40 16.32 -5.91 16.87
C PHE A 40 15.02 -6.28 17.60
N SER A 41 14.13 -5.30 17.83
CA SER A 41 12.84 -5.52 18.50
C SER A 41 11.70 -5.83 17.51
N ARG A 42 11.99 -5.87 16.20
CA ARG A 42 11.01 -6.17 15.15
C ARG A 42 10.84 -7.69 14.97
N PRO A 43 9.60 -8.19 14.77
CA PRO A 43 9.36 -9.55 14.28
C PRO A 43 10.25 -9.91 13.07
N PRO A 44 10.53 -11.20 12.83
CA PRO A 44 11.20 -11.61 11.60
C PRO A 44 10.36 -11.24 10.37
N LEU A 45 11.01 -10.72 9.33
CA LEU A 45 10.40 -10.29 8.08
C LEU A 45 9.66 -11.46 7.41
N GLY A 46 8.35 -11.29 7.23
CA GLY A 46 7.45 -12.28 6.63
C GLY A 46 6.08 -12.36 7.33
N ASP A 47 6.00 -12.02 8.61
CA ASP A 47 4.72 -12.05 9.34
C ASP A 47 4.07 -10.66 9.48
N GLU A 48 4.81 -9.57 9.28
CA GLU A 48 4.36 -8.21 9.61
C GLU A 48 3.21 -7.65 8.73
N GLY A 49 2.92 -8.29 7.58
CA GLY A 49 1.84 -7.91 6.68
C GLY A 49 0.43 -8.09 7.27
N PHE A 50 0.30 -8.89 8.34
CA PHE A 50 -0.97 -9.05 9.06
C PHE A 50 -1.23 -7.92 10.08
N PHE A 51 -0.20 -7.14 10.45
CA PHE A 51 -0.19 -6.39 11.71
C PHE A 51 -0.48 -4.89 11.60
N SER A 52 -0.82 -4.36 10.41
CA SER A 52 -1.01 -2.91 10.21
C SER A 52 -2.26 -2.51 9.42
N SER A 53 -3.37 -3.24 9.53
CA SER A 53 -4.66 -2.78 8.98
C SER A 53 -5.72 -2.57 10.08
N HIS A 54 -5.90 -1.31 10.49
CA HIS A 54 -6.99 -0.87 11.38
C HIS A 54 -8.34 -0.80 10.66
N ALA A 55 -8.73 -1.83 9.92
CA ALA A 55 -10.01 -1.85 9.20
C ALA A 55 -10.58 -3.28 9.02
N GLY A 56 -10.96 -3.92 10.13
CA GLY A 56 -11.72 -5.18 10.09
C GLY A 56 -12.08 -5.67 11.50
N GLY A 57 -13.36 -5.92 11.76
CA GLY A 57 -13.92 -6.20 13.09
C GLY A 57 -13.64 -7.58 13.70
N GLU A 58 -12.40 -8.09 13.65
CA GLU A 58 -12.00 -9.40 14.23
C GLU A 58 -11.15 -9.30 15.52
N VAL A 59 -11.08 -8.11 16.12
CA VAL A 59 -10.23 -7.78 17.28
C VAL A 59 -10.36 -8.76 18.47
N ARG A 60 -11.55 -9.33 18.72
CA ARG A 60 -11.81 -10.12 19.94
C ARG A 60 -11.26 -11.54 19.97
N LEU A 61 -11.01 -12.18 18.82
CA LEU A 61 -10.37 -13.50 18.77
C LEU A 61 -8.85 -13.40 18.77
N GLN A 62 -8.34 -12.26 18.31
CA GLN A 62 -6.92 -11.96 18.17
C GLN A 62 -6.28 -11.61 19.53
N ASP A 63 -6.97 -10.84 20.38
CA ASP A 63 -6.49 -10.49 21.73
C ASP A 63 -6.28 -11.72 22.62
N LEU A 64 -7.17 -12.72 22.54
CA LEU A 64 -7.07 -13.96 23.33
C LEU A 64 -5.85 -14.82 22.90
N PHE A 65 -5.47 -14.74 21.62
CA PHE A 65 -4.31 -15.44 21.06
C PHE A 65 -2.98 -14.74 21.38
N LEU A 66 -2.99 -13.39 21.39
CA LEU A 66 -1.83 -12.55 21.69
C LEU A 66 -1.34 -12.71 23.13
N ASP A 67 -2.25 -12.76 24.10
CA ASP A 67 -1.91 -12.97 25.52
C ASP A 67 -1.24 -14.34 25.75
N THR A 68 -1.59 -15.35 24.94
CA THR A 68 -1.04 -16.70 25.06
C THR A 68 0.37 -16.82 24.45
N LEU A 69 0.70 -16.00 23.45
CA LEU A 69 1.99 -16.05 22.73
C LEU A 69 3.05 -15.08 23.29
N ALA A 70 2.65 -13.99 23.93
CA ALA A 70 3.56 -13.01 24.51
C ALA A 70 4.46 -13.59 25.62
N GLU A 71 4.02 -14.66 26.29
CA GLU A 71 4.77 -15.31 27.38
C GLU A 71 5.96 -16.16 26.90
N GLN A 72 6.18 -16.34 25.58
CA GLN A 72 7.18 -17.29 25.04
C GLN A 72 8.24 -16.71 24.10
N LYS A 73 8.56 -15.40 24.13
CA LYS A 73 9.65 -14.86 23.28
C LYS A 73 11.05 -15.24 23.82
N ARG A 74 11.73 -16.19 23.16
CA ARG A 74 13.16 -16.46 23.36
C ARG A 74 14.00 -15.41 22.61
N LYS A 75 14.98 -14.81 23.28
CA LYS A 75 16.00 -13.95 22.65
C LYS A 75 16.96 -14.82 21.81
N ASP A 76 17.11 -14.50 20.53
CA ASP A 76 18.12 -15.15 19.66
C ASP A 76 19.42 -14.33 19.68
N HIS A 77 20.51 -14.98 20.08
CA HIS A 77 21.83 -14.37 20.26
C HIS A 77 22.79 -14.69 19.10
N GLN A 78 22.30 -15.30 18.02
CA GLN A 78 23.12 -15.75 16.91
C GLN A 78 23.47 -14.61 15.95
N THR A 79 24.74 -14.56 15.53
CA THR A 79 25.24 -13.55 14.59
C THR A 79 24.86 -13.89 13.15
N ARG A 80 24.96 -12.91 12.22
CA ARG A 80 24.73 -13.13 10.77
C ARG A 80 25.63 -14.25 10.23
N LYS A 81 26.86 -14.36 10.73
CA LYS A 81 27.79 -15.45 10.38
C LYS A 81 27.27 -16.81 10.83
N ASP A 82 26.72 -16.91 12.04
CA ASP A 82 26.15 -18.16 12.57
C ASP A 82 24.92 -18.61 11.77
N ARG A 83 24.09 -17.67 11.30
CA ARG A 83 22.94 -17.96 10.42
C ARG A 83 23.38 -18.50 9.06
N VAL A 84 24.34 -17.84 8.42
CA VAL A 84 24.91 -18.27 7.13
C VAL A 84 25.57 -19.65 7.27
N GLU A 85 26.31 -19.89 8.35
CA GLU A 85 26.98 -21.17 8.56
C GLU A 85 25.98 -22.30 8.82
N ARG A 86 24.88 -22.05 9.56
CA ARG A 86 23.78 -23.01 9.71
C ARG A 86 23.05 -23.30 8.40
N GLN A 87 22.80 -22.27 7.58
CA GLN A 87 22.20 -22.47 6.26
C GLN A 87 23.12 -23.29 5.34
N VAL A 88 24.43 -23.02 5.35
CA VAL A 88 25.41 -23.81 4.60
C VAL A 88 25.44 -25.27 5.08
N GLN A 89 25.33 -25.52 6.39
CA GLN A 89 25.27 -26.87 6.93
C GLN A 89 23.94 -27.58 6.63
N ALA A 90 22.82 -26.87 6.71
CA ALA A 90 21.51 -27.40 6.32
C ALA A 90 21.50 -27.77 4.84
N TRP A 91 22.03 -26.89 3.98
CA TRP A 91 22.17 -27.15 2.55
C TRP A 91 23.07 -28.37 2.27
N LYS A 92 24.21 -28.46 2.95
CA LYS A 92 25.10 -29.64 2.87
C LYS A 92 24.41 -30.93 3.32
N SER A 93 23.52 -30.87 4.31
CA SER A 93 22.76 -32.05 4.75
C SER A 93 21.67 -32.47 3.76
N MET A 94 21.06 -31.53 3.04
CA MET A 94 20.00 -31.79 2.06
C MET A 94 20.53 -32.14 0.66
N LEU A 95 21.76 -31.72 0.35
CA LEU A 95 22.37 -31.88 -0.97
C LEU A 95 22.38 -33.34 -1.47
N PRO A 96 22.70 -34.38 -0.66
CA PRO A 96 22.69 -35.76 -1.13
C PRO A 96 21.29 -36.24 -1.56
N ASP A 97 20.24 -35.83 -0.84
CA ASP A 97 18.86 -36.21 -1.13
C ASP A 97 18.33 -35.48 -2.37
N LEU A 98 18.67 -34.20 -2.53
CA LEU A 98 18.35 -33.43 -3.73
C LEU A 98 19.06 -33.99 -4.96
N VAL A 99 20.34 -34.37 -4.85
CA VAL A 99 21.09 -35.03 -5.92
C VAL A 99 20.47 -36.39 -6.24
N SER A 100 20.07 -37.17 -5.24
CA SER A 100 19.41 -38.45 -5.42
C SER A 100 18.04 -38.31 -6.11
N ALA A 101 17.24 -37.31 -5.72
CA ALA A 101 15.98 -36.98 -6.34
C ALA A 101 16.15 -36.51 -7.80
N PHE A 102 17.15 -35.66 -8.06
CA PHE A 102 17.48 -35.19 -9.40
C PHE A 102 17.97 -36.33 -10.31
N LEU A 103 18.81 -37.23 -9.80
CA LEU A 103 19.27 -38.40 -10.55
C LEU A 103 18.13 -39.39 -10.80
N LYS A 104 17.21 -39.58 -9.85
CA LYS A 104 15.97 -40.35 -10.07
C LYS A 104 15.11 -39.71 -11.16
N PHE A 105 14.95 -38.40 -11.16
CA PHE A 105 14.25 -37.66 -12.21
C PHE A 105 14.92 -37.81 -13.58
N GLN A 106 16.26 -37.74 -13.65
CA GLN A 106 17.01 -37.96 -14.90
C GLN A 106 16.89 -39.40 -15.42
N LEU A 107 16.86 -40.40 -14.54
CA LEU A 107 16.78 -41.81 -14.90
C LEU A 107 15.37 -42.28 -15.26
N GLN A 108 14.35 -41.79 -14.54
CA GLN A 108 12.97 -42.27 -14.64
C GLN A 108 12.06 -41.30 -15.37
N GLY A 109 12.56 -40.10 -15.69
CA GLY A 109 11.73 -38.97 -16.09
C GLY A 109 10.92 -38.45 -14.90
N PRO A 110 10.01 -37.48 -15.15
CA PRO A 110 9.04 -37.06 -14.14
C PRO A 110 8.23 -38.26 -13.62
N PRO A 111 7.80 -38.26 -12.35
CA PRO A 111 7.02 -39.35 -11.76
C PRO A 111 5.81 -39.73 -12.65
N ALA A 112 5.58 -41.03 -12.81
CA ALA A 112 4.55 -41.56 -13.70
C ALA A 112 3.15 -41.14 -13.22
N ARG A 113 2.37 -40.63 -14.18
CA ARG A 113 1.09 -39.94 -14.03
C ARG A 113 -0.04 -40.95 -13.82
N ASN A 114 -0.96 -40.69 -12.90
CA ASN A 114 -2.28 -41.35 -12.96
C ASN A 114 -3.06 -40.67 -14.10
N GLU A 115 -3.62 -41.47 -15.02
CA GLU A 115 -4.21 -41.00 -16.29
C GLU A 115 -5.55 -40.23 -16.16
N ASP A 116 -6.04 -39.98 -14.94
CA ASP A 116 -7.44 -39.64 -14.70
C ASP A 116 -7.78 -38.17 -14.41
N ASP A 117 -6.84 -37.22 -14.49
CA ASP A 117 -7.21 -35.80 -14.31
C ASP A 117 -6.64 -34.90 -15.41
N GLY A 118 -7.51 -34.57 -16.37
CA GLY A 118 -7.22 -33.88 -17.63
C GLY A 118 -6.98 -32.37 -17.51
N SER A 119 -6.47 -31.88 -16.38
CA SER A 119 -6.16 -30.46 -16.23
C SER A 119 -4.99 -30.27 -15.28
N GLN A 120 -3.79 -30.08 -15.81
CA GLN A 120 -2.77 -29.23 -15.18
C GLN A 120 -1.60 -28.97 -16.14
N ALA A 121 -1.33 -27.68 -16.36
CA ALA A 121 -0.30 -27.18 -17.25
C ALA A 121 1.10 -27.44 -16.70
N LEU A 122 2.07 -27.62 -17.60
CA LEU A 122 3.50 -27.63 -17.30
C LEU A 122 3.90 -26.25 -16.77
N TRP A 123 4.50 -26.18 -15.57
CA TRP A 123 5.09 -24.94 -15.08
C TRP A 123 6.59 -24.95 -15.39
N THR A 124 7.04 -23.96 -16.16
CA THR A 124 8.45 -23.68 -16.43
C THR A 124 8.81 -22.34 -15.81
N ILE A 125 9.92 -22.28 -15.09
CA ILE A 125 10.49 -21.04 -14.56
C ILE A 125 11.53 -20.57 -15.57
N GLU A 126 11.26 -19.44 -16.23
CA GLU A 126 12.20 -18.77 -17.13
C GLU A 126 12.68 -17.48 -16.48
N VAL A 127 14.00 -17.30 -16.38
CA VAL A 127 14.64 -16.07 -15.87
C VAL A 127 15.04 -15.24 -17.08
N ILE A 128 14.47 -14.04 -17.22
CA ILE A 128 14.75 -13.14 -18.34
C ILE A 128 15.63 -11.97 -17.86
N SER A 129 16.79 -11.80 -18.50
CA SER A 129 17.62 -10.61 -18.36
C SER A 129 17.21 -9.55 -19.40
N VAL A 130 17.02 -8.30 -18.96
CA VAL A 130 16.55 -7.18 -19.79
C VAL A 130 17.70 -6.51 -20.58
N GLU A 131 18.90 -7.07 -20.54
CA GLU A 131 20.10 -6.47 -21.17
C GLU A 131 20.03 -6.42 -22.72
N ALA A 132 19.17 -7.23 -23.35
CA ALA A 132 19.11 -7.33 -24.81
C ALA A 132 17.95 -6.51 -25.42
N GLY A 133 18.21 -5.24 -25.70
CA GLY A 133 17.58 -4.56 -26.85
C GLY A 133 16.61 -3.41 -26.58
N MET A 134 16.74 -2.64 -25.50
CA MET A 134 16.00 -1.36 -25.41
C MET A 134 16.59 -0.34 -26.40
N PRO A 135 15.84 0.12 -27.43
CA PRO A 135 16.28 1.24 -28.24
C PRO A 135 16.34 2.51 -27.38
N PRO A 136 17.23 3.48 -27.71
CA PRO A 136 17.33 4.71 -26.94
C PRO A 136 15.99 5.42 -26.87
N LEU A 137 15.52 5.69 -25.64
CA LEU A 137 14.30 6.42 -25.34
C LEU A 137 14.40 7.85 -25.90
N GLN A 138 14.02 8.02 -27.17
CA GLN A 138 13.83 9.34 -27.74
C GLN A 138 12.58 9.98 -27.10
N HIS A 139 12.73 11.25 -26.73
CA HIS A 139 11.76 12.12 -26.07
C HIS A 139 10.39 12.15 -26.78
N GLN A 140 9.52 11.19 -26.48
CA GLN A 140 8.08 11.35 -26.71
C GLN A 140 7.30 10.60 -25.63
N CYS A 141 6.88 11.36 -24.62
CA CYS A 141 5.94 11.00 -23.58
C CYS A 141 6.38 9.88 -22.62
N ILE A 142 6.53 10.24 -21.34
CA ILE A 142 6.78 9.35 -20.18
C ILE A 142 5.76 8.19 -20.08
N CYS A 143 4.62 8.27 -20.79
CA CYS A 143 3.65 7.19 -20.91
C CYS A 143 4.08 6.01 -21.82
N GLN A 144 5.18 6.09 -22.58
CA GLN A 144 5.60 5.02 -23.49
C GLN A 144 6.45 3.91 -22.82
N GLY A 145 7.20 4.23 -21.76
CA GLY A 145 8.17 3.27 -21.19
C GLY A 145 7.53 2.02 -20.59
N ILE A 146 6.50 2.19 -19.75
CA ILE A 146 5.79 1.06 -19.13
C ILE A 146 5.01 0.28 -20.18
N GLU A 147 4.40 0.95 -21.17
CA GLU A 147 3.68 0.27 -22.25
C GLU A 147 4.62 -0.60 -23.12
N LEU A 148 5.85 -0.13 -23.36
CA LEU A 148 6.88 -0.92 -24.04
C LEU A 148 7.31 -2.14 -23.21
N LEU A 149 7.43 -1.98 -21.89
CA LEU A 149 7.71 -3.11 -20.99
C LEU A 149 6.58 -4.14 -21.05
N VAL A 150 5.31 -3.71 -20.96
CA VAL A 150 4.15 -4.60 -21.09
C VAL A 150 4.17 -5.30 -22.45
N ASN A 151 4.50 -4.59 -23.53
CA ASN A 151 4.61 -5.20 -24.85
C ASN A 151 5.66 -6.30 -24.91
N ARG A 152 6.83 -6.07 -24.29
CA ARG A 152 7.91 -7.04 -24.24
C ARG A 152 7.54 -8.26 -23.41
N LEU A 153 6.94 -8.05 -22.24
CA LEU A 153 6.42 -9.15 -21.41
C LEU A 153 5.42 -10.01 -22.18
N LEU A 154 4.52 -9.39 -22.93
CA LEU A 154 3.54 -10.09 -23.77
C LEU A 154 4.17 -10.84 -24.95
N GLU A 155 5.30 -10.36 -25.48
CA GLU A 155 6.05 -11.04 -26.55
C GLU A 155 6.85 -12.23 -26.03
N ASP A 156 7.44 -12.09 -24.84
CA ASP A 156 8.30 -13.11 -24.25
C ASP A 156 7.48 -14.24 -23.60
N PHE A 157 6.45 -13.90 -22.82
CA PHE A 157 5.66 -14.89 -22.05
C PHE A 157 4.33 -15.29 -22.70
N GLY A 158 3.86 -14.54 -23.70
CA GLY A 158 2.64 -14.88 -24.44
C GLY A 158 1.33 -14.50 -23.73
N PRO A 159 0.25 -15.29 -23.90
CA PRO A 159 -1.06 -14.99 -23.31
C PRO A 159 -1.15 -15.35 -21.82
N ASP A 160 -2.24 -14.89 -21.17
CA ASP A 160 -2.63 -15.24 -19.80
C ASP A 160 -1.63 -14.78 -18.71
N ILE A 161 -0.92 -13.68 -18.98
CA ILE A 161 -0.04 -13.03 -18.01
C ILE A 161 -0.87 -12.22 -17.01
N CYS A 162 -0.48 -12.28 -15.75
CA CYS A 162 -0.97 -11.37 -14.73
C CYS A 162 0.08 -10.29 -14.41
N LEU A 163 -0.24 -9.03 -14.71
CA LEU A 163 0.62 -7.90 -14.42
C LEU A 163 0.20 -7.26 -13.10
N VAL A 164 1.17 -6.92 -12.27
CA VAL A 164 0.93 -6.29 -10.97
C VAL A 164 1.37 -4.83 -11.01
N TYR A 165 0.53 -3.94 -10.47
CA TYR A 165 0.88 -2.53 -10.31
C TYR A 165 -0.01 -1.86 -9.26
N ASN A 166 0.56 -0.98 -8.43
CA ASN A 166 -0.15 -0.36 -7.29
C ASN A 166 -1.40 0.41 -7.72
N ILE A 167 -1.36 0.97 -8.93
CA ILE A 167 -2.49 1.69 -9.54
C ILE A 167 -3.11 0.92 -10.72
N MET A 168 -3.02 -0.41 -10.74
CA MET A 168 -3.49 -1.24 -11.85
C MET A 168 -4.94 -0.93 -12.24
N CYS A 169 -5.80 -0.66 -11.26
CA CYS A 169 -7.20 -0.30 -11.46
C CYS A 169 -7.40 0.93 -12.37
N ALA A 170 -6.51 1.92 -12.28
CA ALA A 170 -6.48 3.09 -13.16
C ALA A 170 -5.67 2.80 -14.43
N PHE A 171 -4.53 2.13 -14.29
CA PHE A 171 -3.60 1.86 -15.37
C PHE A 171 -4.19 1.00 -16.49
N VAL A 172 -5.02 -0.01 -16.18
CA VAL A 172 -5.75 -0.78 -17.21
C VAL A 172 -6.63 0.10 -18.08
N THR A 173 -7.19 1.19 -17.54
CA THR A 173 -7.98 2.13 -18.35
C THR A 173 -7.09 2.86 -19.34
N THR A 174 -5.86 3.21 -18.96
CA THR A 174 -4.85 3.78 -19.85
C THR A 174 -4.45 2.78 -20.93
N LEU A 175 -4.08 1.55 -20.56
CA LEU A 175 -3.71 0.48 -21.50
C LEU A 175 -4.82 0.18 -22.51
N LYS A 176 -6.09 0.15 -22.06
CA LYS A 176 -7.25 -0.07 -22.95
C LYS A 176 -7.44 1.05 -23.97
N ARG A 177 -7.04 2.28 -23.64
CA ARG A 177 -7.17 3.45 -24.51
C ARG A 177 -5.97 3.65 -25.43
N SER A 178 -4.84 3.03 -25.14
CA SER A 178 -3.65 3.10 -25.99
C SER A 178 -3.69 2.10 -27.14
N CYS A 179 -2.66 2.11 -27.98
CA CYS A 179 -2.53 1.16 -29.10
C CYS A 179 -2.44 -0.31 -28.63
N PHE A 180 -2.15 -0.54 -27.34
CA PHE A 180 -2.05 -1.87 -26.74
C PHE A 180 -3.39 -2.48 -26.34
N GLY A 181 -4.48 -1.70 -26.27
CA GLY A 181 -5.78 -2.20 -25.80
C GLY A 181 -6.27 -3.44 -26.55
N LYS A 182 -6.05 -3.51 -27.88
CA LYS A 182 -6.40 -4.70 -28.69
C LYS A 182 -5.51 -5.90 -28.35
N LYS A 183 -4.21 -5.69 -28.18
CA LYS A 183 -3.23 -6.74 -27.86
C LYS A 183 -3.47 -7.29 -26.45
N MET A 184 -3.76 -6.42 -25.50
CA MET A 184 -4.14 -6.77 -24.12
C MET A 184 -5.35 -7.71 -24.08
N VAL A 185 -6.40 -7.41 -24.86
CA VAL A 185 -7.59 -8.28 -24.97
C VAL A 185 -7.26 -9.59 -25.70
N ALA A 186 -6.47 -9.54 -26.78
CA ALA A 186 -6.11 -10.72 -27.56
C ALA A 186 -5.24 -11.72 -26.78
N LEU A 187 -4.39 -11.23 -25.87
CA LEU A 187 -3.49 -12.02 -25.03
C LEU A 187 -4.02 -12.23 -23.60
N ASN A 188 -5.26 -11.83 -23.32
CA ASN A 188 -5.90 -12.00 -22.02
C ASN A 188 -5.05 -11.49 -20.82
N LEU A 189 -4.43 -10.31 -20.96
CA LEU A 189 -3.65 -9.72 -19.87
C LEU A 189 -4.58 -9.39 -18.69
N SER A 190 -4.26 -9.97 -17.53
CA SER A 190 -4.92 -9.69 -16.26
C SER A 190 -4.10 -8.70 -15.43
N GLY A 191 -4.78 -7.96 -14.56
CA GLY A 191 -4.16 -6.95 -13.72
C GLY A 191 -4.42 -7.22 -12.24
N ILE A 192 -3.42 -6.98 -11.40
CA ILE A 192 -3.50 -7.05 -9.94
C ILE A 192 -2.97 -5.77 -9.31
N VAL A 193 -3.58 -5.35 -8.20
CA VAL A 193 -2.99 -4.40 -7.25
C VAL A 193 -2.40 -5.20 -6.09
N PRO A 194 -1.12 -5.02 -5.71
CA PRO A 194 -0.50 -5.72 -4.57
C PRO A 194 -1.35 -5.69 -3.29
N ALA A 195 -1.26 -6.71 -2.43
CA ALA A 195 -2.19 -6.90 -1.32
C ALA A 195 -2.22 -5.72 -0.32
N LEU A 196 -1.06 -5.19 0.07
CA LEU A 196 -0.92 -4.05 0.99
C LEU A 196 -1.65 -2.82 0.44
N HIS A 197 -1.40 -2.50 -0.83
CA HIS A 197 -2.04 -1.39 -1.52
C HIS A 197 -3.51 -1.66 -1.82
N GLY A 198 -3.84 -2.91 -2.15
CA GLY A 198 -5.18 -3.35 -2.50
C GLY A 198 -6.16 -3.14 -1.34
N HIS A 199 -5.75 -3.44 -0.11
CA HIS A 199 -6.56 -3.19 1.07
C HIS A 199 -6.86 -1.69 1.32
N ALA A 200 -5.97 -0.79 0.91
CA ALA A 200 -6.19 0.66 1.01
C ALA A 200 -7.21 1.18 -0.02
N HIS A 201 -7.52 0.40 -1.06
CA HIS A 201 -8.51 0.80 -2.06
C HIS A 201 -9.93 0.54 -1.57
N ASN A 202 -10.92 1.23 -2.14
CA ASN A 202 -12.33 0.97 -1.82
C ASN A 202 -12.73 -0.48 -2.17
N ARG A 203 -13.79 -0.98 -1.50
CA ARG A 203 -14.26 -2.37 -1.65
C ARG A 203 -14.54 -2.75 -3.11
N PHE A 204 -15.09 -1.83 -3.91
CA PHE A 204 -15.35 -2.07 -5.33
C PHE A 204 -14.05 -2.34 -6.11
N CYS A 205 -12.98 -1.61 -5.81
CA CYS A 205 -11.68 -1.86 -6.41
C CYS A 205 -11.09 -3.19 -5.92
N GLN A 206 -11.18 -3.49 -4.63
CA GLN A 206 -10.65 -4.72 -4.05
C GLN A 206 -11.18 -5.98 -4.76
N ILE A 207 -12.50 -6.12 -4.91
CA ILE A 207 -13.15 -7.31 -5.52
C ILE A 207 -12.86 -7.51 -7.01
N HIS A 208 -12.17 -6.56 -7.64
CA HIS A 208 -11.79 -6.61 -9.04
C HIS A 208 -10.28 -6.78 -9.25
N TRP A 209 -9.45 -6.34 -8.31
CA TRP A 209 -8.01 -6.19 -8.53
C TRP A 209 -7.13 -6.75 -7.41
N HIS A 210 -7.68 -7.05 -6.25
CA HIS A 210 -6.91 -7.61 -5.13
C HIS A 210 -6.54 -9.08 -5.41
N PRO A 211 -5.34 -9.57 -5.03
CA PRO A 211 -4.86 -10.92 -5.36
C PRO A 211 -5.86 -12.02 -4.98
N LEU A 212 -6.46 -11.90 -3.78
CA LEU A 212 -7.49 -12.82 -3.27
C LEU A 212 -8.72 -13.01 -4.17
N TYR A 213 -8.99 -12.09 -5.09
CA TYR A 213 -10.16 -12.15 -6.00
C TYR A 213 -9.76 -12.33 -7.47
N VAL A 214 -8.47 -12.60 -7.75
CA VAL A 214 -7.94 -12.81 -9.10
C VAL A 214 -7.43 -14.23 -9.21
N ASP A 215 -8.05 -15.01 -10.10
CA ASP A 215 -7.63 -16.39 -10.35
C ASP A 215 -6.20 -16.44 -10.90
N GLY A 216 -5.42 -17.40 -10.42
CA GLY A 216 -4.02 -17.58 -10.83
C GLY A 216 -3.00 -16.77 -10.02
N ALA A 217 -3.44 -15.86 -9.15
CA ALA A 217 -2.55 -15.11 -8.25
C ALA A 217 -1.86 -16.01 -7.20
N GLY A 218 -2.52 -17.09 -6.79
CA GLY A 218 -2.02 -17.99 -5.75
C GLY A 218 -2.02 -17.35 -4.37
N THR A 219 -0.99 -17.63 -3.58
CA THR A 219 -0.79 -17.07 -2.23
C THR A 219 0.07 -15.81 -2.21
N GLU A 220 0.47 -15.33 -3.40
CA GLU A 220 1.39 -14.21 -3.56
C GLU A 220 0.72 -12.87 -3.19
N ASP A 221 1.43 -12.02 -2.47
CA ASP A 221 0.99 -10.67 -2.11
C ASP A 221 1.46 -9.60 -3.11
N PHE A 222 2.52 -9.91 -3.86
CA PHE A 222 3.15 -9.09 -4.89
C PHE A 222 3.75 -7.77 -4.38
N GLU A 223 4.27 -7.75 -3.15
CA GLU A 223 4.92 -6.58 -2.53
C GLU A 223 6.46 -6.54 -2.71
N GLU A 224 7.01 -7.49 -3.47
CA GLU A 224 8.46 -7.64 -3.64
C GLU A 224 9.16 -6.40 -4.26
N CYS A 225 8.44 -5.61 -5.07
CA CYS A 225 8.98 -4.37 -5.62
C CYS A 225 9.26 -3.35 -4.52
N GLU A 226 8.31 -3.14 -3.62
CA GLU A 226 8.40 -2.25 -2.47
C GLU A 226 9.54 -2.67 -1.54
N HIS A 227 9.67 -3.98 -1.28
CA HIS A 227 10.79 -4.52 -0.52
C HIS A 227 12.14 -4.23 -1.18
N THR A 228 12.24 -4.47 -2.49
CA THR A 228 13.44 -4.21 -3.29
C THR A 228 13.84 -2.73 -3.23
N PHE A 229 12.90 -1.81 -3.44
CA PHE A 229 13.18 -0.38 -3.35
C PHE A 229 13.46 0.08 -1.93
N SER A 230 12.82 -0.51 -0.92
CA SER A 230 13.11 -0.22 0.49
C SER A 230 14.56 -0.57 0.85
N CYS A 231 15.05 -1.73 0.41
CA CYS A 231 16.45 -2.13 0.60
C CYS A 231 17.43 -1.17 -0.07
N SER A 232 17.05 -0.56 -1.19
CA SER A 232 17.91 0.42 -1.86
C SER A 232 18.17 1.69 -1.03
N ASN A 233 17.38 1.97 0.01
CA ASN A 233 17.65 3.09 0.93
C ASN A 233 19.00 2.95 1.66
N GLU A 234 19.53 1.72 1.80
CA GLU A 234 20.86 1.48 2.37
C GLU A 234 21.96 2.21 1.58
N LEU A 235 21.76 2.40 0.27
CA LEU A 235 22.69 3.12 -0.61
C LEU A 235 22.83 4.59 -0.23
N ALA A 236 21.81 5.21 0.37
CA ALA A 236 21.80 6.65 0.63
C ALA A 236 23.02 7.12 1.45
N SER A 237 23.45 6.31 2.41
CA SER A 237 24.61 6.62 3.26
C SER A 237 25.93 6.64 2.48
N VAL A 238 26.13 5.67 1.57
CA VAL A 238 27.38 5.48 0.82
C VAL A 238 27.43 6.35 -0.44
N THR A 239 26.29 6.71 -1.02
CA THR A 239 26.24 7.51 -2.26
C THR A 239 26.21 9.02 -2.02
N ARG A 240 25.85 9.49 -0.81
CA ARG A 240 25.67 10.93 -0.51
C ARG A 240 26.87 11.81 -0.85
N LEU A 241 28.08 11.31 -0.63
CA LEU A 241 29.34 12.03 -0.89
C LEU A 241 30.17 11.37 -2.00
N ALA A 242 29.62 10.38 -2.68
CA ALA A 242 30.30 9.67 -3.76
C ALA A 242 30.41 10.54 -5.01
N THR A 243 31.46 10.31 -5.81
CA THR A 243 31.52 10.89 -7.16
C THR A 243 30.44 10.25 -8.05
N PRO A 244 30.02 10.89 -9.16
CA PRO A 244 29.00 10.33 -10.05
C PRO A 244 29.29 8.90 -10.51
N TYR A 245 30.56 8.59 -10.79
CA TYR A 245 30.99 7.24 -11.17
C TYR A 245 30.75 6.22 -10.05
N HIS A 246 31.20 6.50 -8.82
CA HIS A 246 31.02 5.57 -7.69
C HIS A 246 29.56 5.48 -7.26
N HIS A 247 28.78 6.54 -7.42
CA HIS A 247 27.34 6.51 -7.18
C HIS A 247 26.67 5.49 -8.12
N GLN A 248 26.95 5.57 -9.42
CA GLN A 248 26.43 4.61 -10.40
C GLN A 248 26.91 3.19 -10.11
N GLN A 249 28.20 3.02 -9.80
CA GLN A 249 28.77 1.72 -9.45
C GLN A 249 28.08 1.09 -8.23
N HIS A 250 27.85 1.85 -7.15
CA HIS A 250 27.19 1.32 -5.96
C HIS A 250 25.73 0.95 -6.21
N ILE A 251 25.01 1.72 -7.02
CA ILE A 251 23.64 1.36 -7.43
C ILE A 251 23.65 0.05 -8.22
N ASP A 252 24.51 -0.06 -9.22
CA ASP A 252 24.63 -1.23 -10.08
C ASP A 252 24.99 -2.49 -9.28
N GLU A 253 26.02 -2.41 -8.44
CA GLU A 253 26.45 -3.50 -7.57
C GLU A 253 25.34 -3.93 -6.61
N HIS A 254 24.61 -2.99 -6.01
CA HIS A 254 23.52 -3.32 -5.09
C HIS A 254 22.43 -4.15 -5.76
N PHE A 255 21.94 -3.72 -6.92
CA PHE A 255 20.90 -4.48 -7.63
C PHE A 255 21.44 -5.79 -8.21
N HIS A 256 22.70 -5.82 -8.66
CA HIS A 256 23.34 -7.05 -9.12
C HIS A 256 23.43 -8.11 -8.02
N PHE A 257 23.85 -7.73 -6.81
CA PHE A 257 23.88 -8.66 -5.67
C PHE A 257 22.48 -9.04 -5.19
N HIS A 258 21.55 -8.09 -5.18
CA HIS A 258 20.16 -8.36 -4.85
C HIS A 258 19.56 -9.42 -5.79
N ASP A 259 19.81 -9.33 -7.09
CA ASP A 259 19.35 -10.32 -8.07
C ASP A 259 19.91 -11.71 -7.80
N PHE A 260 21.20 -11.82 -7.46
CA PHE A 260 21.79 -13.11 -7.07
C PHE A 260 21.16 -13.69 -5.81
N ASP A 261 20.95 -12.86 -4.78
CA ASP A 261 20.35 -13.29 -3.53
C ASP A 261 18.91 -13.76 -3.75
N LYS A 262 18.12 -13.01 -4.54
CA LYS A 262 16.74 -13.39 -4.89
C LYS A 262 16.70 -14.65 -5.74
N HIS A 263 17.58 -14.77 -6.73
CA HIS A 263 17.66 -15.99 -7.54
C HIS A 263 18.02 -17.21 -6.68
N ALA A 264 18.99 -17.08 -5.78
CA ALA A 264 19.36 -18.15 -4.85
C ALA A 264 18.23 -18.51 -3.86
N ALA A 265 17.46 -17.52 -3.41
CA ALA A 265 16.33 -17.72 -2.50
C ALA A 265 15.06 -18.26 -3.18
N SER A 266 14.92 -18.12 -4.50
CA SER A 266 13.70 -18.45 -5.25
C SER A 266 13.21 -19.89 -5.03
N GLY A 267 14.13 -20.86 -4.97
CA GLY A 267 13.78 -22.26 -4.72
C GLY A 267 13.15 -22.48 -3.34
N ASN A 268 13.71 -21.83 -2.31
CA ASN A 268 13.17 -21.92 -0.95
C ASN A 268 11.81 -21.20 -0.85
N PHE A 269 11.70 -20.03 -1.45
CA PHE A 269 10.46 -19.26 -1.54
C PHE A 269 9.31 -20.09 -2.15
N ILE A 270 9.55 -20.74 -3.29
CA ILE A 270 8.54 -21.59 -3.94
C ILE A 270 8.18 -22.79 -3.06
N TYR A 271 9.17 -23.43 -2.44
CA TYR A 271 8.94 -24.57 -1.56
C TYR A 271 8.11 -24.20 -0.33
N GLU A 272 8.43 -23.08 0.32
CA GLU A 272 7.69 -22.57 1.47
C GLU A 272 6.25 -22.19 1.10
N ASN A 273 6.04 -21.52 -0.04
CA ASN A 273 4.70 -21.21 -0.54
C ASN A 273 3.89 -22.48 -0.85
N TYR A 274 4.53 -23.50 -1.41
CA TYR A 274 3.88 -24.79 -1.64
C TYR A 274 3.47 -25.48 -0.33
N CYS A 275 4.36 -25.52 0.66
CA CYS A 275 4.04 -26.08 1.98
C CYS A 275 2.90 -25.32 2.66
N GLN A 276 2.93 -23.99 2.62
CA GLN A 276 1.85 -23.14 3.15
C GLN A 276 0.52 -23.41 2.44
N ALA A 277 0.53 -23.60 1.11
CA ALA A 277 -0.69 -23.91 0.37
C ALA A 277 -1.28 -25.26 0.79
N LEU A 278 -0.45 -26.29 0.99
CA LEU A 278 -0.90 -27.59 1.49
C LEU A 278 -1.50 -27.48 2.90
N GLU A 279 -0.82 -26.75 3.79
CA GLU A 279 -1.29 -26.54 5.17
C GLU A 279 -2.63 -25.79 5.19
N ARG A 280 -2.79 -24.73 4.39
CA ARG A 280 -4.07 -24.01 4.24
C ARG A 280 -5.17 -24.92 3.72
N ILE A 281 -4.89 -25.78 2.74
CA ILE A 281 -5.87 -26.76 2.25
C ILE A 281 -6.28 -27.72 3.38
N GLU A 282 -5.33 -28.24 4.14
CA GLU A 282 -5.59 -29.17 5.24
C GLU A 282 -6.44 -28.51 6.35
N ILE A 283 -6.11 -27.27 6.72
CA ILE A 283 -6.74 -26.55 7.83
C ILE A 283 -8.08 -25.91 7.42
N ASP A 284 -8.13 -25.21 6.30
CA ASP A 284 -9.27 -24.35 5.96
C ASP A 284 -10.37 -25.10 5.20
N THR A 285 -10.08 -26.19 4.50
CA THR A 285 -11.10 -27.02 3.85
C THR A 285 -12.16 -27.54 4.84
N PRO A 286 -11.80 -28.19 5.97
CA PRO A 286 -12.80 -28.65 6.94
C PRO A 286 -13.53 -27.49 7.62
N ARG A 287 -12.83 -26.38 7.91
CA ARG A 287 -13.45 -25.17 8.49
C ARG A 287 -14.47 -24.55 7.55
N LEU A 288 -14.13 -24.44 6.28
CA LEU A 288 -15.03 -23.94 5.24
C LEU A 288 -16.24 -24.87 5.12
N ALA A 289 -16.06 -26.19 5.14
CA ALA A 289 -17.17 -27.15 5.10
C ALA A 289 -18.10 -27.01 6.31
N GLU A 290 -17.57 -26.80 7.51
CA GLU A 290 -18.36 -26.56 8.72
C GLU A 290 -19.15 -25.24 8.62
N LEU A 291 -18.51 -24.15 8.18
CA LEU A 291 -19.18 -22.85 7.99
C LEU A 291 -20.25 -22.92 6.90
N SER A 292 -19.97 -23.64 5.82
CA SER A 292 -20.90 -23.90 4.72
C SER A 292 -22.17 -24.57 5.21
N ALA A 293 -22.01 -25.62 6.02
CA ALA A 293 -23.12 -26.35 6.63
C ALA A 293 -23.92 -25.46 7.59
N LYS A 294 -23.23 -24.68 8.45
CA LYS A 294 -23.88 -23.75 9.40
C LYS A 294 -24.69 -22.67 8.71
N LEU A 295 -24.16 -22.11 7.61
CA LEU A 295 -24.80 -21.03 6.86
C LEU A 295 -25.75 -21.53 5.78
N ASN A 296 -25.82 -22.85 5.57
CA ASN A 296 -26.58 -23.49 4.49
C ASN A 296 -26.24 -22.91 3.10
N ILE A 297 -24.95 -22.77 2.84
CA ILE A 297 -24.38 -22.27 1.58
C ILE A 297 -23.48 -23.33 0.94
N GLY A 298 -23.32 -23.29 -0.37
CA GLY A 298 -22.39 -24.13 -1.12
C GLY A 298 -21.47 -23.31 -2.03
N ALA A 299 -20.58 -24.00 -2.75
CA ALA A 299 -19.58 -23.36 -3.60
C ALA A 299 -20.17 -22.39 -4.65
N ALA A 300 -21.33 -22.73 -5.22
CA ALA A 300 -22.02 -21.86 -6.17
C ALA A 300 -22.48 -20.53 -5.55
N ASP A 301 -22.73 -20.51 -4.24
CA ASP A 301 -23.14 -19.31 -3.53
C ASP A 301 -21.97 -18.33 -3.36
N TYR A 302 -20.72 -18.81 -3.23
CA TYR A 302 -19.53 -17.94 -3.12
C TYR A 302 -19.39 -17.05 -4.35
N GLU A 303 -19.42 -17.68 -5.53
CA GLU A 303 -19.38 -16.98 -6.81
C GLU A 303 -20.59 -16.08 -7.01
N ARG A 304 -21.78 -16.53 -6.58
CA ARG A 304 -22.99 -15.71 -6.64
C ARG A 304 -22.87 -14.48 -5.76
N TYR A 305 -22.35 -14.61 -4.55
CA TYR A 305 -22.16 -13.51 -3.61
C TYR A 305 -21.17 -12.49 -4.16
N LEU A 306 -20.02 -12.93 -4.67
CA LEU A 306 -19.03 -12.04 -5.28
C LEU A 306 -19.61 -11.30 -6.50
N LYS A 307 -20.37 -11.98 -7.37
CA LYS A 307 -21.07 -11.35 -8.50
C LYS A 307 -22.14 -10.36 -8.03
N SER A 308 -22.89 -10.70 -6.98
CA SER A 308 -23.92 -9.82 -6.41
C SER A 308 -23.32 -8.57 -5.78
N GLU A 309 -22.18 -8.70 -5.09
CA GLU A 309 -21.44 -7.61 -4.49
C GLU A 309 -20.90 -6.67 -5.57
N ARG A 310 -20.29 -7.22 -6.63
CA ARG A 310 -19.85 -6.43 -7.81
C ARG A 310 -21.00 -5.63 -8.41
N LYS A 311 -22.17 -6.25 -8.59
CA LYS A 311 -23.36 -5.57 -9.14
C LYS A 311 -23.90 -4.48 -8.21
N TYR A 312 -23.98 -4.77 -6.91
CA TYR A 312 -24.44 -3.84 -5.89
C TYR A 312 -23.54 -2.59 -5.84
N LEU A 313 -22.23 -2.80 -5.70
CA LEU A 313 -21.26 -1.71 -5.60
C LEU A 313 -21.12 -0.94 -6.92
N ALA A 314 -21.30 -1.57 -8.08
CA ALA A 314 -21.39 -0.87 -9.36
C ALA A 314 -22.57 0.12 -9.39
N GLY A 315 -23.71 -0.27 -8.80
CA GLY A 315 -24.89 0.59 -8.66
C GLY A 315 -24.70 1.76 -7.69
N LEU A 316 -23.73 1.67 -6.77
CA LEU A 316 -23.40 2.74 -5.81
C LEU A 316 -22.39 3.77 -6.34
N ARG A 317 -21.82 3.58 -7.54
CA ARG A 317 -20.91 4.56 -8.15
C ARG A 317 -21.55 5.92 -8.38
N ALA A 318 -22.86 5.97 -8.53
CA ALA A 318 -23.62 7.20 -8.57
C ALA A 318 -24.28 7.39 -7.21
N GLU A 319 -23.83 8.41 -6.47
CA GLU A 319 -24.49 8.77 -5.23
C GLU A 319 -25.93 9.22 -5.54
N PRO A 320 -26.96 8.71 -4.81
CA PRO A 320 -28.33 9.11 -5.06
C PRO A 320 -28.45 10.64 -5.01
N ALA A 321 -29.19 11.24 -5.95
CA ALA A 321 -29.30 12.70 -6.06
C ALA A 321 -29.65 13.39 -4.73
N ASN A 322 -30.45 12.75 -3.87
CA ASN A 322 -30.78 13.24 -2.53
C ASN A 322 -29.56 13.32 -1.59
N LYS A 323 -28.67 12.32 -1.61
CA LYS A 323 -27.46 12.30 -0.78
C LYS A 323 -26.44 13.32 -1.27
N LEU A 324 -26.26 13.41 -2.59
CA LEU A 324 -25.41 14.43 -3.20
C LEU A 324 -25.90 15.84 -2.83
N ALA A 325 -27.21 16.11 -2.96
CA ALA A 325 -27.78 17.40 -2.57
C ALA A 325 -27.57 17.73 -1.08
N LYS A 326 -27.61 16.73 -0.19
CA LYS A 326 -27.30 16.94 1.24
C LYS A 326 -25.82 17.22 1.48
N ALA A 327 -24.93 16.51 0.79
CA ALA A 327 -23.49 16.74 0.90
C ALA A 327 -23.12 18.14 0.40
N THR A 328 -23.61 18.53 -0.79
CA THR A 328 -23.43 19.88 -1.34
C THR A 328 -23.97 20.95 -0.40
N TYR A 329 -25.15 20.74 0.20
CA TYR A 329 -25.67 21.68 1.20
C TYR A 329 -24.78 21.78 2.44
N MET A 330 -24.27 20.66 2.95
CA MET A 330 -23.33 20.68 4.09
C MET A 330 -22.04 21.42 3.74
N GLU A 331 -21.45 21.20 2.56
CA GLU A 331 -20.26 21.91 2.09
C GLU A 331 -20.51 23.42 2.01
N LEU A 332 -21.65 23.83 1.45
CA LEU A 332 -22.07 25.22 1.39
C LEU A 332 -22.21 25.85 2.78
N LEU A 333 -22.79 25.15 3.75
CA LEU A 333 -22.89 25.60 5.13
C LEU A 333 -21.53 25.68 5.84
N PHE A 334 -20.63 24.71 5.60
CA PHE A 334 -19.27 24.73 6.14
C PHE A 334 -18.48 25.94 5.61
N ASP A 335 -18.55 26.19 4.30
CA ASP A 335 -17.94 27.36 3.69
C ASP A 335 -18.51 28.67 4.25
N LEU A 336 -19.84 28.73 4.43
CA LEU A 336 -20.53 29.88 4.99
C LEU A 336 -20.06 30.16 6.43
N ASP A 337 -19.99 29.14 7.29
CA ASP A 337 -19.52 29.27 8.67
C ASP A 337 -18.05 29.72 8.72
N LEU A 338 -17.19 29.14 7.87
CA LEU A 338 -15.79 29.53 7.78
C LEU A 338 -15.64 31.00 7.35
N LEU A 339 -16.40 31.44 6.34
CA LEU A 339 -16.39 32.83 5.89
C LEU A 339 -16.99 33.77 6.94
N LYS A 340 -18.01 33.33 7.68
CA LYS A 340 -18.61 34.11 8.77
C LYS A 340 -17.58 34.36 9.86
N LYS A 341 -16.84 33.34 10.29
CA LYS A 341 -15.75 33.46 11.27
C LYS A 341 -14.70 34.46 10.80
N LYS A 342 -14.22 34.33 9.55
CA LYS A 342 -13.26 35.28 8.97
C LYS A 342 -13.79 36.72 8.93
N SER A 343 -15.07 36.89 8.59
CA SER A 343 -15.72 38.21 8.58
C SER A 343 -15.85 38.79 9.99
N ASP A 344 -16.14 37.96 11.00
CA ASP A 344 -16.27 38.40 12.39
C ASP A 344 -14.92 38.76 13.01
N ASP A 345 -13.87 38.01 12.70
CA ASP A 345 -12.50 38.34 13.10
C ASP A 345 -12.05 39.65 12.47
N ALA A 346 -12.30 39.83 11.17
CA ALA A 346 -11.99 41.07 10.46
C ALA A 346 -12.79 42.26 11.01
N LYS A 347 -14.06 42.06 11.38
CA LYS A 347 -14.91 43.07 12.02
C LYS A 347 -14.37 43.44 13.40
N THR A 348 -13.95 42.47 14.19
CA THR A 348 -13.33 42.70 15.52
C THR A 348 -12.06 43.53 15.38
N ARG A 349 -11.19 43.17 14.43
CA ARG A 349 -9.96 43.92 14.13
C ARG A 349 -10.22 45.31 13.59
N PHE A 350 -11.29 45.50 12.82
CA PHE A 350 -11.73 46.80 12.34
C PHE A 350 -12.25 47.69 13.48
N ASN A 351 -13.00 47.13 14.42
CA ASN A 351 -13.48 47.86 15.59
C ASN A 351 -12.32 48.27 16.52
N ASP A 352 -11.24 47.47 16.58
CA ASP A 352 -10.05 47.77 17.39
C ASP A 352 -9.07 48.74 16.70
N ARG A 353 -9.41 49.25 15.50
CA ARG A 353 -8.53 50.07 14.66
C ARG A 353 -8.02 51.32 15.38
N ASP A 354 -8.87 52.00 16.15
CA ASP A 354 -8.50 53.23 16.87
C ASP A 354 -7.49 52.93 18.00
N ARG A 355 -7.64 51.79 18.68
CA ARG A 355 -6.67 51.32 19.68
C ARG A 355 -5.35 50.95 19.02
N LEU A 356 -5.37 50.24 17.89
CA LEU A 356 -4.16 49.85 17.13
C LEU A 356 -3.39 51.08 16.63
N MET A 357 -4.09 52.14 16.24
CA MET A 357 -3.48 53.42 15.87
C MET A 357 -2.81 54.10 17.08
N ILE A 358 -3.48 54.15 18.24
CA ILE A 358 -3.02 54.91 19.42
C ILE A 358 -1.94 54.16 20.21
N ARG A 359 -2.08 52.86 20.44
CA ARG A 359 -1.17 52.07 21.30
C ARG A 359 -0.07 51.36 20.54
N GLU A 360 -0.36 50.85 19.35
CA GLU A 360 0.58 50.03 18.57
C GLU A 360 1.22 50.80 17.41
N GLY A 361 0.86 52.07 17.22
CA GLY A 361 1.51 52.96 16.25
C GLY A 361 1.28 52.57 14.79
N TYR A 362 0.17 51.90 14.47
CA TYR A 362 -0.13 51.46 13.11
C TYR A 362 -0.15 52.64 12.12
N THR A 363 0.51 52.45 10.98
CA THR A 363 0.59 53.44 9.89
C THR A 363 -0.71 53.51 9.09
N GLY A 364 -0.95 54.62 8.39
CA GLY A 364 -2.15 54.80 7.55
C GLY A 364 -2.34 53.70 6.49
N LYS A 365 -1.25 53.13 5.96
CA LYS A 365 -1.31 51.98 5.03
C LYS A 365 -1.86 50.72 5.71
N GLN A 366 -1.43 50.42 6.94
CA GLN A 366 -1.90 49.26 7.70
C GLN A 366 -3.38 49.40 8.10
N LEU A 367 -3.81 50.62 8.45
CA LEU A 367 -5.23 50.90 8.76
C LEU A 367 -6.12 50.77 7.51
N MET A 368 -5.61 51.15 6.34
CA MET A 368 -6.29 50.95 5.06
C MET A 368 -6.42 49.46 4.71
N GLN A 369 -5.39 48.66 5.00
CA GLN A 369 -5.44 47.20 4.83
C GLN A 369 -6.51 46.57 5.72
N ILE A 370 -6.59 46.95 7.00
CA ILE A 370 -7.63 46.45 7.92
C ILE A 370 -9.03 46.81 7.41
N THR A 371 -9.23 48.05 6.97
CA THR A 371 -10.52 48.51 6.42
C THR A 371 -10.89 47.75 5.15
N THR A 372 -9.92 47.51 4.27
CA THR A 372 -10.10 46.74 3.03
C THR A 372 -10.45 45.29 3.36
N GLN A 373 -9.72 44.66 4.29
CA GLN A 373 -9.92 43.28 4.70
C GLN A 373 -11.30 43.06 5.34
N TYR A 374 -11.77 43.98 6.17
CA TYR A 374 -13.14 43.94 6.71
C TYR A 374 -14.19 43.97 5.59
N ARG A 375 -14.04 44.88 4.61
CA ARG A 375 -15.00 44.98 3.51
C ARG A 375 -15.00 43.72 2.64
N THR A 376 -13.83 43.24 2.23
CA THR A 376 -13.73 42.09 1.32
C THR A 376 -14.19 40.79 1.97
N THR A 377 -13.85 40.56 3.24
CA THR A 377 -14.31 39.37 3.97
C THR A 377 -15.82 39.37 4.18
N TYR A 378 -16.42 40.53 4.44
CA TYR A 378 -17.88 40.67 4.52
C TYR A 378 -18.56 40.45 3.16
N GLU A 379 -18.03 41.02 2.08
CA GLU A 379 -18.54 40.81 0.71
C GLU A 379 -18.49 39.32 0.31
N HIS A 380 -17.40 38.63 0.63
CA HIS A 380 -17.28 37.19 0.38
C HIS A 380 -18.30 36.38 1.18
N TRP A 381 -18.46 36.68 2.48
CA TRP A 381 -19.47 36.02 3.30
C TRP A 381 -20.89 36.29 2.78
N ALA A 382 -21.22 37.54 2.43
CA ALA A 382 -22.53 37.91 1.93
C ALA A 382 -22.87 37.20 0.61
N THR A 383 -21.89 37.12 -0.30
CA THR A 383 -22.04 36.39 -1.57
C THR A 383 -22.30 34.91 -1.32
N LYS A 384 -21.55 34.28 -0.39
CA LYS A 384 -21.77 32.87 -0.04
C LYS A 384 -23.11 32.65 0.66
N ASN A 385 -23.53 33.59 1.50
CA ASN A 385 -24.84 33.54 2.16
C ASN A 385 -25.98 33.58 1.14
N GLU A 386 -25.86 34.40 0.09
CA GLU A 386 -26.82 34.44 -1.01
C GLU A 386 -26.85 33.13 -1.80
N GLU A 387 -25.69 32.51 -2.04
CA GLU A 387 -25.57 31.18 -2.66
C GLU A 387 -26.28 30.10 -1.81
N VAL A 388 -26.12 30.12 -0.49
CA VAL A 388 -26.83 29.20 0.43
C VAL A 388 -28.35 29.42 0.37
N LEU A 389 -28.82 30.67 0.42
CA LEU A 389 -30.25 30.99 0.36
C LEU A 389 -30.88 30.54 -0.96
N GLN A 390 -30.20 30.75 -2.08
CA GLN A 390 -30.65 30.26 -3.39
C GLN A 390 -30.75 28.73 -3.39
N TYR A 391 -29.76 28.05 -2.82
CA TYR A 391 -29.76 26.61 -2.71
C TYR A 391 -30.92 26.08 -1.86
N GLU A 392 -31.19 26.71 -0.71
CA GLU A 392 -32.31 26.38 0.17
C GLU A 392 -33.67 26.55 -0.53
N GLU A 393 -33.84 27.63 -1.30
CA GLU A 393 -35.05 27.90 -2.08
C GLU A 393 -35.26 26.86 -3.20
N GLU A 394 -34.22 26.58 -3.99
CA GLU A 394 -34.27 25.59 -5.07
C GLU A 394 -34.62 24.18 -4.56
N HIS A 395 -34.14 23.83 -3.36
CA HIS A 395 -34.30 22.50 -2.78
C HIS A 395 -35.46 22.41 -1.77
N ASN A 396 -36.25 23.48 -1.59
CA ASN A 396 -37.35 23.57 -0.61
C ASN A 396 -36.93 23.14 0.82
N ILE A 397 -35.74 23.58 1.25
CA ILE A 397 -35.24 23.32 2.59
C ILE A 397 -35.91 24.33 3.54
N ALA A 398 -36.69 23.83 4.50
CA ALA A 398 -37.31 24.68 5.51
C ALA A 398 -36.23 25.19 6.48
N ILE A 399 -36.12 26.52 6.60
CA ILE A 399 -35.19 27.24 7.49
C ILE A 399 -35.71 27.25 8.93
#